data_AF-A0A352AIL2-F1
#
_entry.id   AF-A0A352AIL2-F1
#
_cell.length_a   1.000
_cell.length_b   1.000
_cell.length_c   1.000
_cell.angle_alpha   90.00
_cell.angle_beta   90.00
_cell.angle_gamma   90.00
#
_symmetry.space_group_name_H-M   'P 1'
#
loop_
_entity.id
_entity.type
_entity.pdbx_description
1 polymer ?
#
loop_
_entity_poly.entity_id
_entity_poly.type
_entity_poly.pdbx_seq_one_letter_code
_entity_poly.pdbx_strand_id
1 'polypeptide(L)'
;GDRRKAMLEDIAVLTGGQVITEDAGLKLDNTKLEMLGKARRITLTKDNTTIVAEGNEVAVKARCEQIRRQMDETDSSYDKEKLQ
;
A
#
# COMPACT_ATOMS: atom_id res chain seq x y z
N GLY A 1 3.23 -5.34 12.94
CA GLY A 1 2.13 -6.29 12.73
C GLY A 1 1.76 -6.32 11.27
N ASP A 2 1.22 -7.44 10.80
CA ASP A 2 1.10 -7.73 9.36
C ASP A 2 0.16 -6.76 8.63
N ARG A 3 -0.91 -6.32 9.29
CA ARG A 3 -1.81 -5.29 8.74
C ARG A 3 -1.09 -3.98 8.41
N ARG A 4 -0.13 -3.56 9.23
CA ARG A 4 0.66 -2.34 8.95
C ARG A 4 1.57 -2.54 7.73
N LYS A 5 2.14 -3.74 7.54
CA LYS A 5 2.95 -4.05 6.36
C LYS A 5 2.09 -4.03 5.09
N ALA A 6 0.92 -4.68 5.12
CA ALA A 6 -0.03 -4.65 4.02
C ALA A 6 -0.48 -3.22 3.65
N MET A 7 -0.80 -2.38 4.63
CA MET A 7 -1.14 -0.97 4.36
C MET A 7 0.02 -0.18 3.74
N LEU A 8 1.26 -0.43 4.16
CA LEU A 8 2.43 0.21 3.56
C LEU A 8 2.64 -0.26 2.12
N GLU A 9 2.40 -1.54 1.84
CA GLU A 9 2.40 -2.06 0.46
C GLU A 9 1.33 -1.41 -0.41
N ASP A 10 0.13 -1.21 0.12
CA ASP A 10 -0.95 -0.55 -0.63
C ASP A 10 -0.57 0.89 -0.99
N ILE A 11 0.04 1.63 -0.06
CA ILE A 11 0.55 2.98 -0.32
C ILE A 11 1.70 2.94 -1.35
N ALA A 12 2.58 1.96 -1.26
CA ALA A 12 3.67 1.78 -2.22
C ALA A 12 3.14 1.49 -3.63
N VAL A 13 2.17 0.59 -3.78
CA VAL A 13 1.49 0.30 -5.05
C VAL A 13 0.80 1.55 -5.60
N LEU A 14 0.06 2.28 -4.75
CA LEU A 14 -0.64 3.50 -5.12
C LEU A 14 0.31 4.59 -5.66
N THR A 15 1.49 4.72 -5.04
CA THR A 15 2.47 5.77 -5.37
C THR A 15 3.56 5.30 -6.33
N GLY A 16 3.58 4.02 -6.70
CA GLY A 16 4.65 3.41 -7.51
C GLY A 16 6.00 3.29 -6.80
N GLY A 17 6.00 3.35 -5.47
CA GLY A 17 7.19 3.14 -4.64
C GLY A 17 7.37 1.69 -4.22
N GLN A 18 8.42 1.44 -3.44
CA GLN A 18 8.70 0.15 -2.83
C GLN A 18 8.84 0.30 -1.31
N VAL A 19 8.18 -0.58 -0.56
CA VAL A 19 8.32 -0.61 0.91
C VAL A 19 9.72 -1.09 1.25
N ILE A 20 10.47 -0.28 2.01
CA ILE A 20 11.80 -0.64 2.49
C ILE A 20 11.64 -1.41 3.79
N THR A 21 11.92 -2.71 3.74
CA THR A 21 11.83 -3.61 4.89
C THR A 21 13.01 -4.57 4.89
N GLU A 22 13.53 -4.87 6.08
CA GLU A 22 14.64 -5.81 6.24
C GLU A 22 14.24 -7.25 5.84
N ASP A 23 12.95 -7.59 5.96
CA ASP A 23 12.41 -8.90 5.53
C ASP A 23 12.59 -9.14 4.03
N ALA A 24 12.61 -8.06 3.23
CA ALA A 24 12.84 -8.10 1.79
C ALA A 24 14.34 -7.96 1.43
N GLY A 25 15.23 -7.98 2.44
CA GLY A 25 16.66 -7.75 2.27
C GLY A 25 17.03 -6.30 1.95
N LEU A 26 16.10 -5.36 2.07
CA LEU A 26 16.32 -3.95 1.79
C LEU A 26 16.75 -3.22 3.06
N LYS A 27 17.80 -2.40 2.92
CA LYS A 27 18.28 -1.50 3.97
C LYS A 27 18.08 -0.06 3.54
N LEU A 28 17.78 0.81 4.51
CA LEU A 28 17.59 2.24 4.29
C LEU A 28 18.82 2.86 3.60
N ASP A 29 20.01 2.39 3.96
CA ASP A 29 21.30 2.88 3.45
C ASP A 29 21.50 2.65 1.94
N ASN A 30 20.81 1.65 1.37
CA ASN A 30 20.92 1.29 -0.05
C ASN A 30 19.71 1.74 -0.88
N THR A 31 18.87 2.62 -0.32
CA THR A 31 17.67 3.08 -1.01
C THR A 31 18.01 3.98 -2.21
N LYS A 32 17.26 3.81 -3.29
CA LYS A 32 17.39 4.60 -4.53
C LYS A 32 16.17 5.48 -4.71
N LEU A 33 16.33 6.59 -5.46
CA LEU A 33 15.21 7.47 -5.83
C LEU A 33 14.09 6.73 -6.58
N GLU A 34 14.44 5.68 -7.33
CA GLU A 34 13.50 4.81 -8.03
C GLU A 34 12.57 4.02 -7.09
N MET A 35 12.97 3.82 -5.84
CA MET A 35 12.16 3.14 -4.83
C MET A 35 11.18 4.09 -4.14
N LEU A 36 11.33 5.40 -4.31
CA LEU A 36 10.45 6.40 -3.71
C LEU A 36 9.19 6.57 -4.56
N GLY A 37 8.04 6.50 -3.90
CA GLY A 37 6.74 6.75 -4.53
C GLY A 37 6.57 8.23 -4.92
N LYS A 38 5.74 8.46 -5.93
CA LYS A 38 5.33 9.80 -6.37
C LYS A 38 3.83 9.99 -6.17
N ALA A 39 3.45 11.18 -5.73
CA ALA A 39 2.06 11.58 -5.59
C ALA A 39 1.87 12.99 -6.13
N ARG A 40 0.70 13.27 -6.71
CA ARG A 40 0.33 14.60 -7.21
C ARG A 40 0.11 15.58 -6.06
N ARG A 41 -0.56 15.12 -5.00
CA ARG A 41 -0.86 15.95 -3.82
C ARG A 41 -0.90 15.08 -2.57
N ILE A 42 -0.27 15.56 -1.51
CA ILE A 42 -0.34 14.96 -0.18
C ILE A 42 -0.87 16.04 0.78
N THR A 43 -1.89 15.70 1.56
CA THR A 43 -2.48 16.60 2.56
C THR A 43 -2.42 15.93 3.92
N LEU A 44 -1.85 16.62 4.89
CA LEU A 44 -1.64 16.14 6.24
C LEU A 44 -2.44 17.04 7.20
N THR A 45 -3.23 16.42 8.05
CA THR A 45 -3.94 17.06 9.17
C THR A 45 -3.47 16.44 10.47
N LYS A 46 -3.92 16.95 11.62
CA LYS A 46 -3.57 16.40 12.93
C LYS A 46 -3.91 14.90 13.04
N ASP A 47 -5.03 14.50 12.45
CA ASP A 47 -5.60 13.16 12.65
C ASP A 47 -5.53 12.29 11.39
N ASN A 48 -5.41 12.90 10.19
CA ASN A 48 -5.53 12.18 8.92
C ASN A 48 -4.45 12.56 7.90
N THR A 49 -4.10 11.58 7.06
CA THR A 49 -3.22 11.74 5.90
C THR A 49 -3.98 11.36 4.63
N THR A 50 -3.99 12.23 3.63
CA THR A 50 -4.62 11.99 2.32
C THR A 50 -3.56 12.04 1.23
N ILE A 51 -3.46 10.98 0.44
CA ILE A 51 -2.51 10.85 -0.66
C ILE A 51 -3.29 10.76 -1.97
N VAL A 52 -3.04 11.68 -2.89
CA VAL A 52 -3.60 11.68 -4.24
C VAL A 52 -2.45 11.43 -5.21
N ALA A 53 -2.34 10.19 -5.69
CA ALA A 53 -1.35 9.80 -6.69
C ALA A 53 -1.90 9.96 -8.12
N GLU A 54 -1.00 10.03 -9.09
CA GLU A 54 -1.32 10.00 -10.52
C GLU A 54 -0.52 8.86 -11.17
N GLY A 55 -1.19 8.04 -11.98
CA GLY A 55 -0.60 6.86 -12.61
C GLY A 55 -0.78 5.56 -11.81
N ASN A 56 -0.19 4.48 -12.33
CA ASN A 56 -0.20 3.13 -11.74
C ASN A 56 -1.56 2.43 -11.60
N GLU A 57 -2.56 2.84 -12.39
CA GLU A 57 -3.91 2.25 -12.37
C GLU A 57 -3.92 0.71 -12.54
N VAL A 58 -3.01 0.16 -13.34
CA VAL A 58 -2.92 -1.29 -13.58
C VAL A 58 -2.52 -2.02 -12.28
N ALA A 59 -1.48 -1.53 -11.59
CA ALA A 59 -1.01 -2.13 -10.35
C ALA A 59 -2.05 -1.97 -9.22
N VAL A 60 -2.71 -0.81 -9.17
CA VAL A 60 -3.81 -0.55 -8.21
C VAL A 60 -4.98 -1.50 -8.47
N LYS A 61 -5.42 -1.66 -9.73
CA LYS A 61 -6.50 -2.60 -10.08
C LYS A 61 -6.15 -4.04 -9.68
N ALA A 62 -4.92 -4.48 -9.98
CA ALA A 62 -4.46 -5.81 -9.60
C ALA A 62 -4.48 -6.00 -8.07
N ARG A 63 -4.06 -4.99 -7.31
CA ARG A 63 -4.11 -5.03 -5.83
C ARG A 63 -5.55 -5.06 -5.31
N CYS A 64 -6.45 -4.26 -5.86
CA CYS A 64 -7.87 -4.29 -5.52
C CYS A 64 -8.50 -5.67 -5.80
N GLU A 65 -8.17 -6.30 -6.93
CA GLU A 65 -8.64 -7.65 -7.25
C GLU A 65 -8.10 -8.69 -6.26
N GLN A 66 -6.83 -8.56 -5.86
CA GLN A 66 -6.21 -9.45 -4.89
C GLN A 66 -6.92 -9.36 -3.53
N ILE A 67 -7.21 -8.15 -3.06
CA ILE A 67 -7.96 -7.91 -1.82
C ILE A 67 -9.39 -8.44 -1.94
N ARG A 68 -10.07 -8.25 -3.08
CA ARG A 68 -11.41 -8.82 -3.33
C ARG A 68 -11.43 -10.34 -3.22
N ARG A 69 -10.46 -11.03 -3.83
CA ARG A 69 -10.35 -12.49 -3.69
C ARG A 69 -10.12 -12.92 -2.25
N GLN A 70 -9.27 -12.20 -1.51
CA GLN A 70 -9.05 -12.48 -0.09
C GLN A 70 -10.32 -12.28 0.75
N MET A 71 -11.17 -11.30 0.40
CA MET A 71 -12.48 -11.13 1.04
C MET A 71 -13.44 -12.28 0.72
N ASP A 72 -13.41 -12.82 -0.50
CA ASP A 72 -14.27 -13.95 -0.91
C ASP A 72 -13.82 -15.27 -0.28
N GLU A 73 -12.52 -15.46 -0.05
CA GLU A 73 -11.95 -16.66 0.59
C GLU A 73 -12.12 -16.68 2.11
N THR A 74 -12.49 -15.56 2.73
CA THR A 74 -12.69 -15.45 4.17
C THR A 74 -14.17 -15.55 4.51
N ASP A 75 -14.54 -16.36 5.51
CA ASP A 75 -15.94 -16.45 6.01
C ASP A 75 -16.20 -15.55 7.23
N SER A 76 -15.14 -14.93 7.78
CA SER A 76 -15.18 -14.03 8.93
C SER A 76 -15.65 -12.64 8.53
N SER A 77 -16.82 -12.22 9.03
CA SER A 77 -17.35 -10.87 8.81
C SER A 77 -16.44 -9.76 9.36
N TYR A 78 -15.73 -10.04 10.46
CA TYR A 78 -14.75 -9.13 11.05
C TYR A 78 -13.56 -8.88 10.13
N ASP A 79 -13.06 -9.90 9.46
CA ASP A 79 -11.93 -9.77 8.54
C ASP A 79 -12.35 -9.14 7.21
N LYS A 80 -13.58 -9.41 6.73
CA LYS A 80 -14.18 -8.72 5.58
C LYS A 80 -14.26 -7.21 5.81
N GLU A 81 -14.75 -6.77 6.97
CA GLU A 81 -14.86 -5.35 7.32
C GLU A 81 -13.49 -4.65 7.40
N LYS A 82 -12.41 -5.39 7.67
CA LYS A 82 -11.05 -4.84 7.75
C LYS A 82 -10.33 -4.75 6.40
N LEU A 83 -10.78 -5.55 5.42
CA LEU A 83 -10.27 -5.61 4.05
C LEU A 83 -11.04 -4.70 3.08
N GLN A 84 -12.28 -4.34 3.42
CA GLN A 84 -13.13 -3.39 2.70
C GLN A 84 -12.70 -1.94 2.92
#